data_AF-A0A368GER8-F1
#
_entry.id   AF-A0A368GER8-F1
#
_cell.length_a   1.000
_cell.length_b   1.000
_cell.length_c   1.000
_cell.angle_alpha   90.00
_cell.angle_beta   90.00
_cell.angle_gamma   90.00
#
_symmetry.space_group_name_H-M   'P 1'
#
loop_
_entity.id
_entity.type
_entity.pdbx_description
1 polymer ?
#
loop_
_entity_poly.entity_id
_entity_poly.type
_entity_poly.pdbx_seq_one_letter_code
_entity_poly.pdbx_strand_id
1 'polypeptide(L)'
;MYGNYLKLKHFLFVKRGGRKERREHVCEHCQRHGIGHDMHVIEEQRIPALLVLAILVLYTALGGVLMSKIETWTFFTSFYWSFITMTTVGFGDLMPRRDEYMYIILLYIILG
;
A
#
# COMPACT_ATOMS: atom_id res chain seq x y z
N MET A 1 -7.44 56.39 3.78
CA MET A 1 -7.15 56.09 5.20
C MET A 1 -7.09 54.59 5.57
N TYR A 2 -7.09 53.63 4.62
CA TYR A 2 -6.96 52.19 4.92
C TYR A 2 -5.66 51.52 4.37
N GLY A 3 -4.81 52.27 3.66
CA GLY A 3 -3.62 51.72 2.98
C GLY A 3 -2.55 51.15 3.92
N ASN A 4 -2.34 51.75 5.09
CA ASN A 4 -1.30 51.30 6.02
C ASN A 4 -1.72 50.05 6.82
N TYR A 5 -3.02 49.74 6.91
CA TYR A 5 -3.52 48.55 7.63
C TYR A 5 -3.34 47.25 6.84
N LEU A 6 -3.41 47.29 5.49
CA LEU A 6 -3.13 46.10 4.67
C LEU A 6 -1.66 45.67 4.73
N LYS A 7 -0.72 46.64 4.71
CA LYS A 7 0.72 46.37 4.88
C LYS A 7 1.02 45.78 6.26
N LEU A 8 0.34 46.24 7.32
CA LEU A 8 0.51 45.72 8.67
C LEU A 8 -0.07 44.30 8.82
N LYS A 9 -1.23 43.99 8.21
CA LYS A 9 -1.81 42.63 8.23
C LYS A 9 -0.95 41.64 7.43
N HIS A 10 -0.39 42.07 6.29
CA HIS A 10 0.56 41.27 5.52
C HIS A 10 1.86 41.02 6.30
N PHE A 11 2.37 42.03 7.01
CA PHE A 11 3.56 41.88 7.86
C PHE A 11 3.29 40.99 9.09
N LEU A 12 2.11 41.11 9.72
CA LEU A 12 1.71 40.26 10.85
C LEU A 12 1.44 38.80 10.43
N PHE A 13 0.93 38.55 9.22
CA PHE A 13 0.71 37.20 8.71
C PHE A 13 2.03 36.51 8.37
N VAL A 14 2.98 37.22 7.73
CA VAL A 14 4.34 36.69 7.48
C VAL A 14 5.10 36.44 8.78
N LYS A 15 4.90 37.26 9.82
CA LYS A 15 5.59 37.09 11.11
C LYS A 15 4.94 36.06 12.05
N ARG A 16 3.70 35.61 11.78
CA ARG A 16 2.97 34.59 12.58
C ARG A 16 2.93 33.19 11.97
N GLY A 17 3.43 32.98 10.76
CA GLY A 17 3.53 31.64 10.16
C GLY A 17 4.54 30.69 10.82
N GLY A 18 5.19 31.09 11.93
CA GLY A 18 6.13 30.25 12.67
C GLY A 18 5.90 30.34 14.19
N ARG A 19 5.06 29.43 14.72
CA ARG A 19 5.06 28.82 16.08
C ARG A 19 3.67 28.23 16.34
N LYS A 20 3.47 26.95 16.65
CA LYS A 20 4.16 26.20 17.72
C LYS A 20 3.68 24.73 17.72
N GLU A 21 4.37 23.83 17.03
CA GLU A 21 4.33 22.40 17.39
C GLU A 21 5.52 22.09 18.32
N ARG A 22 5.27 21.21 19.26
CA ARG A 22 5.90 21.08 20.58
C ARG A 22 7.40 20.70 20.48
N ARG A 23 8.32 21.61 20.86
CA ARG A 23 9.74 21.28 21.06
C ARG A 23 9.90 20.41 22.31
N GLU A 24 10.08 19.12 22.10
CA GLU A 24 10.60 18.20 23.11
C GLU A 24 12.12 18.43 23.23
N HIS A 25 12.59 18.63 24.46
CA HIS A 25 14.01 18.73 24.78
C HIS A 25 14.65 17.35 24.58
N VAL A 26 15.27 17.12 23.42
CA VAL A 26 16.08 15.92 23.17
C VAL A 26 17.55 16.34 23.06
N CYS A 27 18.39 15.63 23.81
CA CYS A 27 19.80 15.88 24.05
C CYS A 27 20.61 16.00 22.75
N GLU A 28 21.35 17.10 22.54
CA GLU A 28 22.19 17.38 21.35
C GLU A 28 23.24 16.28 21.07
N HIS A 29 23.50 15.40 22.04
CA HIS A 29 24.46 14.31 21.90
C HIS A 29 24.02 13.18 20.96
N CYS A 30 22.70 13.00 20.72
CA CYS A 30 22.20 11.89 19.88
C CYS A 30 22.14 12.22 18.37
N GLN A 31 22.22 13.50 17.99
CA GLN A 31 22.06 13.94 16.59
C GLN A 31 23.29 13.66 15.70
N ARG A 32 24.38 13.13 16.27
CA ARG A 32 25.62 12.78 15.54
C ARG A 32 25.66 11.37 14.96
N HIS A 33 24.70 10.50 15.25
CA HIS A 33 24.53 9.24 14.50
C HIS A 33 23.63 9.51 13.30
N GLY A 34 24.25 9.64 12.13
CA GLY A 34 23.67 10.13 10.89
C GLY A 34 22.35 9.47 10.50
N ILE A 35 21.26 10.18 10.74
CA ILE A 35 20.01 10.03 10.00
C ILE A 35 19.95 11.20 9.02
N GLY A 36 20.77 11.10 7.98
CA GLY A 36 20.84 12.06 6.89
C GLY A 36 20.94 11.30 5.57
N HIS A 37 20.05 11.65 4.64
CA HIS A 37 19.95 11.19 3.25
C HIS A 37 19.30 9.83 2.97
N ASP A 38 18.01 9.69 3.29
CA ASP A 38 16.96 9.28 2.31
C ASP A 38 15.58 9.22 2.99
N MET A 39 15.18 10.32 3.65
CA MET A 39 13.78 10.49 4.01
C MET A 39 13.06 11.05 2.78
N HIS A 40 12.85 10.17 1.79
CA HIS A 40 11.89 10.40 0.72
C HIS A 40 10.52 10.42 1.37
N VAL A 41 10.10 11.63 1.76
CA VAL A 41 8.71 11.94 2.06
C VAL A 41 7.92 11.29 0.93
N ILE A 42 7.03 10.37 1.28
CA ILE A 42 5.95 9.96 0.38
C ILE A 42 5.13 11.23 0.20
N GLU A 43 5.60 12.14 -0.68
CA GLU A 43 4.78 13.00 -1.52
C GLU A 43 3.56 12.15 -1.82
N GLU A 44 2.32 12.60 -1.55
CA GLU A 44 1.10 11.82 -1.78
C GLU A 44 1.18 11.08 -3.13
N GLN A 45 1.76 9.89 -3.13
CA GLN A 45 1.85 9.05 -4.29
C GLN A 45 0.50 8.40 -4.20
N ARG A 46 -0.50 9.12 -4.72
CA ARG A 46 -1.81 8.58 -5.03
C ARG A 46 -1.56 7.53 -6.09
N ILE A 47 -1.00 6.38 -5.69
CA ILE A 47 -1.12 5.15 -6.44
C ILE A 47 -2.62 5.03 -6.56
N PRO A 48 -3.17 5.23 -7.77
CA PRO A 48 -4.61 5.27 -7.89
C PRO A 48 -5.10 3.92 -7.39
N ALA A 49 -6.04 3.91 -6.45
CA ALA A 49 -6.56 2.66 -5.87
C ALA A 49 -7.01 1.69 -6.97
N LEU A 50 -7.41 2.25 -8.12
CA LEU A 50 -7.72 1.54 -9.35
C LEU A 50 -6.54 0.72 -9.92
N LEU A 51 -5.30 1.21 -9.86
CA LEU A 51 -4.12 0.46 -10.32
C LEU A 51 -3.81 -0.73 -9.40
N VAL A 52 -3.90 -0.56 -8.08
CA VAL A 52 -3.74 -1.67 -7.13
C VAL A 52 -4.85 -2.71 -7.33
N LEU A 53 -6.09 -2.26 -7.49
CA LEU A 53 -7.22 -3.12 -7.78
C LEU A 53 -7.04 -3.86 -9.12
N ALA A 54 -6.55 -3.18 -10.16
CA ALA A 54 -6.30 -3.78 -11.46
C ALA A 54 -5.21 -4.86 -11.39
N ILE A 55 -4.12 -4.61 -10.66
CA ILE A 55 -3.06 -5.60 -10.45
C ILE A 55 -3.61 -6.80 -9.69
N LEU A 56 -4.39 -6.58 -8.63
CA LEU A 56 -5.00 -7.66 -7.84
C LEU A 56 -5.98 -8.51 -8.68
N VAL A 57 -6.84 -7.86 -9.47
CA VAL A 57 -7.77 -8.54 -10.38
C VAL A 57 -7.01 -9.32 -11.45
N LEU A 58 -5.94 -8.74 -12.02
CA LEU A 58 -5.13 -9.43 -13.02
C LEU A 58 -4.42 -10.64 -12.42
N TYR A 59 -3.83 -10.51 -11.23
CA TYR A 59 -3.15 -11.60 -10.54
C TYR A 59 -4.12 -12.74 -10.20
N THR A 60 -5.30 -12.41 -9.66
CA THR A 60 -6.33 -13.40 -9.34
C THR A 60 -6.96 -14.04 -10.59
N ALA A 61 -7.06 -13.29 -11.70
CA ALA A 61 -7.46 -13.86 -12.99
C ALA A 61 -6.44 -14.88 -13.50
N LEU A 62 -5.14 -14.57 -13.39
CA LEU A 62 -4.06 -15.50 -13.76
C LEU A 62 -4.09 -16.77 -12.90
N GLY A 63 -4.24 -16.62 -11.58
CA GLY A 63 -4.41 -17.76 -10.67
C GLY A 63 -5.66 -18.59 -10.96
N GLY A 64 -6.77 -17.94 -11.32
CA GLY A 64 -8.01 -18.59 -11.74
C GLY A 64 -7.85 -19.41 -13.03
N VAL A 65 -7.17 -18.88 -14.05
CA VAL A 65 -6.87 -19.64 -15.28
C VAL A 65 -5.99 -20.85 -14.96
N LEU A 66 -4.92 -20.65 -14.19
CA LEU A 66 -4.00 -21.72 -13.79
C LEU A 66 -4.76 -22.86 -13.09
N MET A 67 -5.58 -22.52 -12.09
CA MET A 67 -6.34 -23.51 -11.35
C MET A 67 -7.45 -24.17 -12.15
N SER A 68 -8.06 -23.48 -13.11
CA SER A 68 -9.07 -24.10 -14.00
C SER A 68 -8.47 -25.13 -14.97
N LYS A 69 -7.14 -25.10 -15.17
CA LYS A 69 -6.39 -26.07 -15.99
C LYS A 69 -5.86 -27.24 -15.17
N ILE A 70 -5.46 -26.96 -13.93
CA ILE A 70 -4.91 -27.96 -13.01
C ILE A 70 -6.02 -28.79 -12.37
N GLU A 71 -7.04 -28.13 -11.87
CA GLU A 71 -8.19 -28.76 -11.22
C GLU A 71 -9.38 -28.84 -12.15
N THR A 72 -10.30 -29.77 -11.89
CA THR A 72 -11.57 -29.90 -12.64
C THR A 72 -12.60 -28.84 -12.22
N TRP A 73 -12.13 -27.67 -11.78
CA TRP A 73 -12.96 -26.56 -11.34
C TRP A 73 -13.34 -25.65 -12.52
N THR A 74 -14.51 -25.03 -12.44
CA THR A 74 -14.89 -24.01 -13.41
C THR A 74 -14.03 -22.76 -13.23
N PHE A 75 -13.86 -21.95 -14.28
CA PHE A 75 -13.08 -20.71 -14.21
C PHE A 75 -13.53 -19.80 -13.05
N PHE A 76 -14.83 -19.66 -12.82
CA PHE A 76 -15.36 -18.84 -11.73
C PHE A 76 -15.04 -19.43 -10.34
N THR A 77 -15.11 -20.75 -10.19
CA THR A 77 -14.72 -21.43 -8.94
C THR A 77 -13.23 -21.25 -8.66
N SER A 78 -12.39 -21.43 -9.68
CA SER A 78 -10.94 -21.24 -9.60
C SER A 78 -10.57 -19.77 -9.33
N PHE A 79 -11.27 -18.82 -9.94
CA PHE A 79 -11.10 -17.40 -9.68
C PHE A 79 -11.48 -17.04 -8.24
N TYR A 80 -12.60 -17.56 -7.74
CA TYR A 80 -13.01 -17.36 -6.35
C TYR A 80 -11.97 -17.93 -5.38
N TRP A 81 -11.47 -19.14 -5.60
CA TRP A 81 -10.37 -19.72 -4.81
C TRP A 81 -9.13 -18.82 -4.83
N SER A 82 -8.71 -18.38 -6.02
CA SER A 82 -7.54 -17.52 -6.20
C SER A 82 -7.71 -16.15 -5.51
N PHE A 83 -8.91 -15.58 -5.53
CA PHE A 83 -9.25 -14.33 -4.85
C PHE A 83 -9.18 -14.48 -3.33
N ILE A 84 -9.87 -15.47 -2.74
CA ILE A 84 -9.87 -15.64 -1.27
C ILE A 84 -8.48 -15.99 -0.72
N THR A 85 -7.63 -16.63 -1.52
CA THR A 85 -6.24 -16.90 -1.19
C THR A 85 -5.40 -15.62 -1.22
N MET A 86 -5.52 -14.79 -2.26
CA MET A 86 -4.79 -13.52 -2.36
C MET A 86 -5.21 -12.50 -1.33
N THR A 87 -6.51 -12.40 -1.05
CA THR A 87 -7.01 -11.53 0.02
C THR A 87 -6.74 -12.11 1.41
N THR A 88 -6.08 -13.27 1.52
CA THR A 88 -5.80 -13.99 2.77
C THR A 88 -7.04 -14.29 3.61
N VAL A 89 -8.22 -14.31 2.98
CA VAL A 89 -9.49 -14.64 3.65
C VAL A 89 -9.53 -16.13 3.98
N GLY A 90 -9.11 -16.97 3.02
CA GLY A 90 -8.76 -18.36 3.28
C GLY A 90 -9.85 -19.22 3.93
N PHE A 91 -11.09 -19.18 3.42
CA PHE A 91 -12.21 -19.98 3.96
C PHE A 91 -11.92 -21.49 4.04
N GLY A 92 -11.10 -22.02 3.14
CA GLY A 92 -10.73 -23.44 3.11
C GLY A 92 -11.84 -24.37 2.63
N ASP A 93 -12.90 -23.82 2.03
CA ASP A 93 -14.01 -24.54 1.38
C ASP A 93 -13.57 -25.22 0.07
N LEU A 94 -12.63 -24.59 -0.64
CA LEU A 94 -12.03 -25.09 -1.86
C LEU A 94 -10.54 -25.35 -1.63
N MET A 95 -10.12 -26.60 -1.84
CA MET A 95 -8.74 -27.03 -1.65
C MET A 95 -8.30 -27.84 -2.87
N PRO A 96 -7.15 -27.52 -3.47
CA PRO A 96 -6.59 -28.33 -4.54
C PRO A 96 -6.30 -29.74 -4.00
N ARG A 97 -6.63 -30.77 -4.78
CA ARG A 97 -6.48 -32.18 -4.42
C ARG A 97 -5.33 -32.86 -5.16
N ARG A 98 -4.77 -32.21 -6.19
CA ARG A 98 -3.68 -32.75 -6.98
C ARG A 98 -2.32 -32.43 -6.32
N ASP A 99 -1.74 -33.44 -5.68
CA ASP A 99 -0.43 -33.34 -5.00
C ASP A 99 0.69 -32.90 -5.94
N GLU A 100 0.62 -33.30 -7.21
CA GLU A 100 1.60 -32.98 -8.26
C GLU A 100 1.78 -31.47 -8.48
N TYR A 101 0.72 -30.68 -8.26
CA TYR A 101 0.74 -29.24 -8.48
C TYR A 101 0.86 -28.42 -7.19
N MET A 102 0.98 -29.08 -6.03
CA MET A 102 1.05 -28.41 -4.73
C MET A 102 2.23 -27.43 -4.64
N TYR A 103 3.39 -27.77 -5.21
CA TYR A 103 4.53 -26.86 -5.27
C TYR A 103 4.25 -25.59 -6.08
N ILE A 104 3.57 -25.71 -7.23
CA ILE A 104 3.20 -24.58 -8.08
C ILE A 104 2.23 -23.66 -7.33
N ILE A 105 1.30 -24.25 -6.59
CA ILE A 105 0.31 -23.55 -5.78
C ILE A 105 1.00 -22.78 -4.64
N LEU A 106 1.98 -23.40 -3.98
CA LEU A 106 2.76 -22.75 -2.93
C LEU A 106 3.57 -21.56 -3.49
N LEU A 107 4.21 -21.72 -4.66
CA LEU A 107 4.90 -20.61 -5.32
C LEU A 107 3.95 -19.46 -5.65
N TYR A 108 2.74 -19.77 -6.13
CA TYR A 108 1.70 -18.76 -6.39
C TYR A 108 1.30 -18.00 -5.13
N ILE A 109 1.21 -18.66 -3.97
CA ILE A 109 0.89 -18.00 -2.70
C ILE A 109 2.07 -17.12 -2.22
N ILE A 110 3.31 -17.55 -2.44
CA ILE A 110 4.52 -16.80 -2.03
C ILE A 110 4.77 -15.56 -2.90
N LEU A 111 4.43 -15.64 -4.20
CA LEU A 111 4.58 -14.53 -5.13
C LEU A 111 3.48 -13.46 -4.99
N GLY A 112 2.36 -13.83 -4.36
CA GLY A 112 1.17 -12.99 -4.21
C GLY A 112 1.28 -11.93 -3.13
#